data_AF-A0A1I3TFS9-F1
#
_entry.id   AF-A0A1I3TFS9-F1
#
_cell.length_a   1.000
_cell.length_b   1.000
_cell.length_c   1.000
_cell.angle_alpha   90.00
_cell.angle_beta   90.00
_cell.angle_gamma   90.00
#
_symmetry.space_group_name_H-M   'P 1'
#
loop_
_entity.id
_entity.type
_entity.pdbx_description
1 polymer ?
#
loop_
_entity_poly.entity_id
_entity_poly.type
_entity_poly.pdbx_seq_one_letter_code
_entity_poly.pdbx_strand_id
1 'polypeptide(L)'
;MRNMVGVLSTVLFLAGILTYLFTLFGYEKLLRVGVVLAFVGFMLSLFASSSVYQKIGAFGNGMILFFAILLPFFVTTFLWNQP
;
A
#
# COMPACT_ATOMS: atom_id res chain seq x y z
N MET A 1 12.38 19.90 0.37
CA MET A 1 11.03 19.37 0.02
C MET A 1 11.05 17.89 -0.37
N ARG A 2 11.83 17.45 -1.37
CA ARG A 2 11.84 16.04 -1.84
C ARG A 2 12.11 14.98 -0.75
N ASN A 3 12.98 15.28 0.22
CA ASN A 3 13.22 14.39 1.38
C ASN A 3 11.98 14.26 2.28
N MET A 4 11.22 15.35 2.51
CA MET A 4 10.00 15.32 3.32
C MET A 4 8.90 14.50 2.66
N VAL A 5 8.82 14.51 1.33
CA VAL A 5 7.88 13.67 0.56
C VAL A 5 8.16 12.19 0.81
N GLY A 6 9.44 11.78 0.86
CA GLY A 6 9.82 10.41 1.19
C GLY A 6 9.43 10.00 2.62
N VAL A 7 9.61 10.89 3.59
CA VAL A 7 9.17 10.67 4.97
C VAL A 7 7.64 10.54 5.04
N LEU A 8 6.90 11.43 4.39
CA LEU A 8 5.44 11.39 4.35
C LEU A 8 4.93 10.09 3.72
N SER A 9 5.54 9.65 2.61
CA SER A 9 5.24 8.36 1.98
C SER A 9 5.48 7.18 2.94
N THR A 10 6.55 7.24 3.73
CA THR A 10 6.85 6.22 4.76
C THR A 10 5.81 6.23 5.88
N VAL A 11 5.36 7.40 6.34
CA VAL A 11 4.30 7.52 7.34
C VAL A 11 2.98 6.96 6.82
N LEU A 12 2.63 7.25 5.56
CA LEU A 12 1.45 6.67 4.91
C LEU A 12 1.55 5.14 4.78
N PHE A 13 2.75 4.60 4.53
CA PHE A 13 2.98 3.17 4.58
C PHE A 13 2.71 2.59 5.97
N LEU A 14 3.20 3.22 7.04
CA LEU A 14 2.96 2.76 8.42
C LEU A 14 1.46 2.80 8.80
N ALA A 15 0.74 3.84 8.39
CA ALA A 15 -0.71 3.90 8.58
C ALA A 15 -1.44 2.85 7.72
N GLY A 16 -0.99 2.66 6.48
CA GLY A 16 -1.52 1.66 5.54
C GLY A 16 -1.36 0.24 6.06
N ILE A 17 -0.19 -0.11 6.61
CA ILE A 17 0.04 -1.46 7.14
C ILE A 17 -0.77 -1.70 8.41
N LEU A 18 -0.92 -0.71 9.29
CA LEU A 18 -1.79 -0.83 10.47
C LEU A 18 -3.24 -1.10 10.07
N THR A 19 -3.78 -0.30 9.15
CA THR A 19 -5.15 -0.49 8.63
C THR A 19 -5.33 -1.82 7.92
N TYR A 20 -4.33 -2.29 7.16
CA TYR A 20 -4.33 -3.62 6.55
C TYR A 20 -4.34 -4.73 7.62
N LEU A 21 -3.50 -4.63 8.65
CA LEU A 21 -3.49 -5.61 9.75
C LEU A 21 -4.84 -5.68 10.46
N PHE A 22 -5.47 -4.55 10.78
CA PHE A 22 -6.82 -4.55 11.36
C PHE A 22 -7.85 -5.20 10.44
N THR A 23 -7.70 -5.08 9.12
CA THR A 23 -8.57 -5.80 8.18
C THR A 23 -8.49 -7.32 8.39
N LEU A 24 -7.29 -7.87 8.65
CA LEU A 24 -7.11 -9.29 8.93
C LEU A 24 -7.75 -9.75 10.25
N PHE A 25 -8.05 -8.81 11.16
CA PHE A 25 -8.81 -9.07 12.39
C PHE A 25 -10.33 -8.91 12.22
N GLY A 26 -10.83 -8.80 10.98
CA GLY A 26 -12.27 -8.71 10.68
C GLY A 26 -12.80 -7.29 10.49
N TYR A 27 -11.96 -6.25 10.54
CA TYR A 27 -12.36 -4.87 10.29
C TYR A 27 -12.34 -4.53 8.79
N GLU A 28 -13.16 -5.19 7.99
CA GLU A 28 -13.14 -5.13 6.50
C GLU A 28 -13.22 -3.70 5.92
N LYS A 29 -13.93 -2.80 6.60
CA LYS A 29 -14.08 -1.39 6.17
C LYS A 29 -12.72 -0.67 6.11
N LEU A 30 -11.73 -1.11 6.88
CA LEU A 30 -10.40 -0.50 6.93
C LEU A 30 -9.54 -0.86 5.71
N LEU A 31 -9.89 -1.91 4.95
CA LEU A 31 -9.16 -2.29 3.74
C LEU A 31 -9.14 -1.16 2.73
N ARG A 32 -10.31 -0.53 2.50
CA ARG A 32 -10.43 0.59 1.55
C ARG A 32 -9.57 1.77 1.99
N VAL A 33 -9.53 2.05 3.29
CA VAL A 33 -8.72 3.13 3.85
C VAL A 33 -7.23 2.81 3.64
N GLY A 34 -6.80 1.59 3.98
CA GLY A 34 -5.41 1.16 3.80
C GLY A 34 -4.96 1.20 2.34
N VAL A 35 -5.83 0.80 1.42
CA VAL A 35 -5.58 0.88 -0.03
C VAL A 35 -5.39 2.32 -0.50
N VAL A 36 -6.25 3.26 -0.08
CA VAL A 36 -6.13 4.68 -0.46
C VAL A 36 -4.84 5.28 0.10
N LEU A 37 -4.52 5.00 1.37
CA LEU A 37 -3.28 5.46 2.00
C LEU A 37 -2.05 4.90 1.27
N ALA A 38 -2.06 3.60 0.94
CA ALA A 38 -0.99 2.97 0.20
C ALA A 38 -0.86 3.54 -1.22
N PHE A 39 -1.97 3.78 -1.92
CA PHE A 39 -1.94 4.36 -3.26
C PHE A 39 -1.32 5.77 -3.26
N VAL A 40 -1.78 6.65 -2.37
CA VAL A 40 -1.24 7.99 -2.22
C VAL A 40 0.23 7.95 -1.78
N GLY A 41 0.55 7.10 -0.80
CA GLY A 41 1.93 6.91 -0.32
C GLY A 41 2.86 6.42 -1.41
N PHE A 42 2.41 5.48 -2.24
CA PHE A 42 3.16 4.98 -3.39
C PHE A 42 3.38 6.08 -4.42
N MET A 43 2.34 6.82 -4.81
CA MET A 43 2.47 7.96 -5.74
C MET A 43 3.47 9.01 -5.23
N LEU A 44 3.40 9.37 -3.93
CA LEU A 44 4.35 10.31 -3.33
C LEU A 44 5.80 9.81 -3.37
N SER A 45 6.01 8.49 -3.20
CA SER A 45 7.35 7.89 -3.26
C SER A 45 8.01 8.05 -4.64
N LEU A 46 7.24 8.14 -5.72
CA LEU A 46 7.75 8.32 -7.08
C LEU A 46 8.36 9.72 -7.30
N PHE A 47 7.92 10.71 -6.52
CA PHE A 47 8.41 12.10 -6.61
C PHE A 47 9.44 12.46 -5.53
N ALA A 48 9.71 11.54 -4.60
CA ALA A 48 10.71 11.73 -3.54
C ALA A 48 12.14 11.54 -4.07
N SER A 49 13.11 12.17 -3.40
CA SER A 49 14.53 11.94 -3.67
C SER A 49 14.93 10.50 -3.32
N SER A 50 15.90 9.91 -4.04
CA SER A 50 16.42 8.55 -3.83
C SER A 50 17.10 8.33 -2.47
N SER A 51 16.32 8.49 -1.41
CA SER A 51 16.68 8.27 -0.02
C SER A 51 16.18 6.89 0.43
N VAL A 52 16.68 6.42 1.56
CA VAL A 52 16.21 5.16 2.17
C VAL A 52 14.69 5.21 2.42
N TYR A 53 14.17 6.35 2.88
CA TYR A 53 12.73 6.55 3.10
C TYR A 53 11.91 6.44 1.81
N GLN A 54 12.43 6.93 0.68
CA GLN A 54 11.77 6.78 -0.61
C GLN A 54 11.65 5.31 -1.02
N LYS A 55 12.71 4.52 -0.81
CA LYS A 55 12.70 3.07 -1.10
C LYS A 55 11.73 2.32 -0.19
N ILE A 56 11.74 2.61 1.12
CA ILE A 56 10.83 2.00 2.08
C ILE A 56 9.38 2.36 1.74
N GLY A 57 9.09 3.64 1.49
CA GLY A 57 7.77 4.10 1.08
C GLY A 57 7.30 3.47 -0.21
N ALA A 58 8.15 3.40 -1.25
CA ALA A 58 7.79 2.78 -2.52
C ALA A 58 7.52 1.28 -2.37
N PHE A 59 8.45 0.54 -1.77
CA PHE A 59 8.33 -0.90 -1.61
C PHE A 59 7.17 -1.28 -0.68
N GLY A 60 7.08 -0.63 0.48
CA GLY A 60 6.06 -0.92 1.48
C GLY A 60 4.64 -0.62 0.99
N ASN A 61 4.41 0.57 0.44
CA ASN A 61 3.11 0.92 -0.14
C ASN A 61 2.77 0.03 -1.34
N GLY A 62 3.76 -0.28 -2.19
CA GLY A 62 3.59 -1.19 -3.33
C GLY A 62 3.18 -2.60 -2.90
N MET A 63 3.77 -3.13 -1.82
CA MET A 63 3.40 -4.43 -1.25
C MET A 63 1.95 -4.43 -0.76
N ILE A 64 1.50 -3.38 -0.05
CA ILE A 64 0.10 -3.29 0.39
C ILE A 64 -0.84 -3.34 -0.83
N LEU A 65 -0.55 -2.55 -1.88
CA LEU A 65 -1.37 -2.57 -3.10
C LEU A 65 -1.34 -3.93 -3.81
N PHE A 66 -0.18 -4.58 -3.83
CA PHE A 66 -0.06 -5.91 -4.42
C PHE A 66 -0.92 -6.93 -3.70
N PHE A 67 -0.82 -7.03 -2.37
CA PHE A 67 -1.59 -8.01 -1.59
C PHE A 67 -3.07 -7.66 -1.46
N ALA A 68 -3.41 -6.38 -1.40
CA ALA A 68 -4.80 -5.94 -1.22
C ALA A 68 -5.60 -5.91 -2.53
N ILE A 69 -4.95 -5.75 -3.69
CA ILE A 69 -5.63 -5.57 -4.97
C ILE A 69 -5.13 -6.58 -6.00
N LEU A 70 -3.83 -6.53 -6.35
CA LEU A 70 -3.32 -7.28 -7.50
C LEU A 70 -3.41 -8.79 -7.31
N LEU A 71 -3.07 -9.28 -6.12
CA LEU A 71 -3.11 -10.70 -5.80
C LEU A 71 -4.56 -11.23 -5.77
N PRO A 72 -5.52 -10.62 -5.03
CA PRO A 72 -6.92 -11.03 -5.10
C PRO A 72 -7.48 -10.98 -6.52
N PHE A 73 -7.21 -9.90 -7.27
CA PHE A 73 -7.65 -9.77 -8.66
C PHE A 73 -7.09 -10.90 -9.54
N PHE A 74 -5.80 -11.23 -9.37
CA PHE A 74 -5.20 -12.32 -10.12
C PHE A 74 -5.84 -13.67 -9.77
N VAL A 75 -6.02 -13.94 -8.48
CA VAL A 75 -6.62 -15.18 -7.99
C VAL A 75 -8.06 -15.33 -8.48
N THR A 76 -8.91 -14.30 -8.35
CA THR A 76 -10.31 -14.38 -8.75
C THR A 76 -10.49 -14.41 -10.26
N THR A 77 -9.62 -13.76 -11.02
CA THR A 77 -9.76 -13.63 -12.48
C THR A 77 -9.10 -14.79 -13.24
N PHE A 78 -7.99 -15.33 -12.75
CA PHE A 78 -7.21 -16.33 -13.50
C PHE A 78 -7.21 -17.72 -12.87
N LEU A 79 -7.36 -17.84 -11.54
CA LEU A 79 -7.31 -19.14 -10.85
C LEU A 79 -8.69 -19.68 -10.48
N TRP A 80 -9.58 -18.81 -9.99
CA TRP A 80 -10.96 -19.14 -9.61
C TRP A 80 -11.98 -18.52 -10.57
N ASN A 81 -11.74 -18.68 -11.87
CA ASN A 81 -12.64 -18.19 -12.91
C ASN A 81 -13.70 -19.20 -13.36
N GLN A 82 -13.76 -20.37 -12.71
CA GLN A 82 -14.75 -21.42 -12.96
C GLN A 82 -15.55 -21.71 -11.67
N PRO A 83 -16.87 -21.95 -11.79
CA PRO A 83 -17.75 -22.22 -10.65
C PRO A 83 -17.47 -23.55 -9.95
#